data_AF-A0A2H0BU29-F1
#
_entry.id   AF-A0A2H0BU29-F1
#
_cell.length_a   1.000
_cell.length_b   1.000
_cell.length_c   1.000
_cell.angle_alpha   90.00
_cell.angle_beta   90.00
_cell.angle_gamma   90.00
#
_symmetry.space_group_name_H-M   'P 1'
#
loop_
_entity.id
_entity.type
_entity.pdbx_description
1 polymer ?
#
loop_
_entity_poly.entity_id
_entity_poly.type
_entity_poly.pdbx_seq_one_letter_code
_entity_poly.pdbx_strand_id
1 'polypeptide(L)'
;MKNQTSDITETDIQKAIKYLETNKGKGEATRENAIKFLQGMQITAHMITHDQVDQELVKEDSSYKSYLMGATQITDAELIALDISIEKVESSESRKLLVPASSLESYKTIIREKLDNGFWNDIVGEDHIYFIFKMTDGEIKEYEYKEENRLEIAQLCSQLNGDPLEKTTQLLEYLAENAFYTDVVVNFKKTHSL
;
A
#
# COMPACT_ATOMS: atom_id res chain seq x y z
N MET A 1 12.00 24.24 -37.39
CA MET A 1 11.60 23.43 -36.23
C MET A 1 11.41 22.00 -36.72
N LYS A 2 12.26 21.07 -36.29
CA LYS A 2 12.12 19.65 -36.65
C LYS A 2 11.16 19.03 -35.64
N ASN A 3 9.99 18.56 -36.09
CA ASN A 3 9.09 17.75 -35.27
C ASN A 3 9.80 16.42 -35.00
N GLN A 4 10.37 16.26 -33.81
CA GLN A 4 10.81 14.96 -33.31
C GLN A 4 9.55 14.17 -32.89
N THR A 5 8.94 13.45 -33.82
CA THR A 5 8.14 12.28 -33.49
C THR A 5 9.10 11.18 -33.07
N SER A 6 9.39 11.07 -31.76
CA SER A 6 10.18 9.97 -31.22
C SER A 6 9.43 8.64 -31.39
N ASP A 7 10.17 7.63 -31.81
CA ASP A 7 9.69 6.37 -32.37
C ASP A 7 8.86 5.54 -31.39
N ILE A 8 7.55 5.44 -31.64
CA ILE A 8 6.69 4.44 -31.01
C ILE A 8 7.14 3.07 -31.53
N THR A 9 7.63 2.21 -30.64
CA THR A 9 8.09 0.87 -31.03
C THR A 9 6.94 -0.14 -31.06
N GLU A 10 7.14 -1.26 -31.74
CA GLU A 10 6.16 -2.36 -31.73
C GLU A 10 5.87 -2.86 -30.31
N THR A 11 6.89 -2.87 -29.45
CA THR A 11 6.77 -3.23 -28.03
C THR A 11 5.83 -2.29 -27.28
N ASP A 12 5.88 -1.00 -27.55
CA ASP A 12 5.01 0.00 -26.91
C ASP A 12 3.56 -0.19 -27.35
N ILE A 13 3.35 -0.52 -28.63
CA ILE A 13 2.04 -0.82 -29.19
C ILE A 13 1.44 -2.06 -28.52
N GLN A 14 2.21 -3.14 -28.35
CA GLN A 14 1.72 -4.36 -27.71
C GLN A 14 1.36 -4.15 -26.23
N LYS A 15 2.16 -3.36 -25.50
CA LYS A 15 1.85 -2.97 -24.11
C LYS A 15 0.56 -2.14 -24.03
N ALA A 16 0.39 -1.17 -24.92
CA ALA A 16 -0.80 -0.34 -24.99
C ALA A 16 -2.06 -1.16 -25.38
N ILE A 17 -1.93 -2.16 -26.26
CA ILE A 17 -3.03 -3.09 -26.58
C ILE A 17 -3.44 -3.85 -25.31
N LYS A 18 -2.49 -4.45 -24.58
CA LYS A 18 -2.80 -5.17 -23.33
C LYS A 18 -3.49 -4.26 -22.30
N TYR A 19 -3.02 -3.02 -22.16
CA TYR A 19 -3.65 -2.02 -21.29
C TYR A 19 -5.10 -1.74 -21.69
N LEU A 20 -5.36 -1.52 -22.99
CA LEU A 20 -6.71 -1.27 -23.50
C LEU A 20 -7.61 -2.50 -23.37
N GLU A 21 -7.08 -3.72 -23.50
CA GLU A 21 -7.86 -4.95 -23.28
C GLU A 21 -8.37 -5.04 -21.85
N THR A 22 -7.50 -4.74 -20.88
CA THR A 22 -7.85 -4.76 -19.45
C THR A 22 -8.84 -3.65 -19.10
N ASN A 23 -8.63 -2.43 -19.61
CA ASN A 23 -9.34 -1.24 -19.12
C ASN A 23 -10.56 -0.83 -19.95
N LYS A 24 -10.57 -1.15 -21.24
CA LYS A 24 -11.63 -0.73 -22.18
C LYS A 24 -12.30 -1.91 -22.89
N GLY A 25 -11.82 -3.12 -22.65
CA GLY A 25 -12.32 -4.35 -23.25
C GLY A 25 -11.72 -4.63 -24.64
N LYS A 26 -11.79 -5.89 -25.05
CA LYS A 26 -11.16 -6.41 -26.28
C LYS A 26 -11.60 -5.69 -27.57
N GLY A 27 -12.79 -5.11 -27.59
CA GLY A 27 -13.29 -4.35 -28.75
C GLY A 27 -12.54 -3.03 -28.98
N GLU A 28 -12.03 -2.42 -27.92
CA GLU A 28 -11.35 -1.12 -27.95
C GLU A 28 -9.82 -1.27 -28.06
N ALA A 29 -9.29 -2.46 -27.81
CA ALA A 29 -7.86 -2.78 -27.82
C ALA A 29 -7.30 -3.03 -29.23
N THR A 30 -7.59 -2.10 -30.13
CA THR A 30 -7.05 -2.16 -31.49
C THR A 30 -5.67 -1.50 -31.55
N ARG A 31 -4.86 -1.94 -32.50
CA ARG A 31 -3.56 -1.30 -32.80
C ARG A 31 -3.69 0.20 -33.04
N GLU A 32 -4.75 0.62 -33.75
CA GLU A 32 -4.99 2.02 -34.07
C GLU A 32 -5.30 2.84 -32.80
N ASN A 33 -6.14 2.30 -31.91
CA ASN A 33 -6.44 2.92 -30.63
C ASN A 33 -5.21 2.97 -29.71
N ALA A 34 -4.37 1.93 -29.72
CA ALA A 34 -3.11 1.91 -28.99
C ALA A 34 -2.14 3.01 -29.48
N ILE A 35 -2.00 3.19 -30.80
CA ILE A 35 -1.18 4.26 -31.36
C ILE A 35 -1.75 5.64 -31.01
N LYS A 36 -3.08 5.83 -31.15
CA LYS A 36 -3.74 7.09 -30.76
C LYS A 36 -3.60 7.39 -29.27
N PHE A 37 -3.67 6.37 -28.42
CA PHE A 37 -3.45 6.47 -26.98
C PHE A 37 -2.02 6.94 -26.70
N LEU A 38 -1.01 6.29 -27.29
CA LEU A 38 0.40 6.66 -27.16
C LEU A 38 0.70 8.07 -27.71
N GLN A 39 0.06 8.45 -28.81
CA GLN A 39 0.20 9.77 -29.40
C GLN A 39 -0.52 10.88 -28.61
N GLY A 40 -1.64 10.54 -27.94
CA GLY A 40 -2.37 11.45 -27.06
C GLY A 40 -1.62 11.74 -25.75
N MET A 41 -0.72 10.85 -25.33
CA MET A 41 0.13 10.99 -24.15
C MET A 41 1.39 11.85 -24.38
N GLN A 42 1.43 12.68 -25.42
CA GLN A 42 2.65 13.12 -26.13
C GLN A 42 3.83 13.78 -25.36
N ILE A 43 3.83 14.04 -24.05
CA ILE A 43 5.03 14.57 -23.34
C ILE A 43 5.06 14.15 -21.86
N THR A 44 5.23 12.88 -21.56
CA THR A 44 5.96 12.49 -20.34
C THR A 44 6.57 11.11 -20.60
N ALA A 45 7.85 10.95 -20.28
CA ALA A 45 8.55 9.67 -20.35
C ALA A 45 8.84 9.12 -21.76
N HIS A 46 9.90 9.67 -22.34
CA HIS A 46 10.93 8.87 -23.01
C HIS A 46 11.61 7.85 -22.04
N MET A 47 10.91 7.34 -21.01
CA MET A 47 11.47 6.71 -19.80
C MET A 47 10.92 5.31 -19.51
N ILE A 48 10.59 4.51 -20.53
CA ILE A 48 10.55 3.06 -20.33
C ILE A 48 11.60 2.43 -21.24
N THR A 49 12.84 2.85 -20.99
CA THR A 49 14.04 2.09 -21.36
C THR A 49 13.96 0.72 -20.72
N HIS A 50 13.54 -0.26 -21.50
CA HIS A 50 13.94 -1.66 -21.50
C HIS A 50 13.98 -2.55 -20.24
N ASP A 51 13.63 -2.11 -19.03
CA ASP A 51 13.75 -3.02 -17.86
C ASP A 51 12.79 -2.79 -16.67
N GLN A 52 11.73 -2.00 -16.82
CA GLN A 52 10.85 -1.63 -15.68
C GLN A 52 9.34 -1.84 -15.91
N VAL A 53 8.94 -2.68 -16.87
CA VAL A 53 7.50 -2.91 -17.13
C VAL A 53 6.85 -3.96 -16.23
N ASP A 54 7.63 -4.68 -15.43
CA ASP A 54 7.05 -5.62 -14.45
C ASP A 54 6.72 -4.96 -13.09
N GLN A 55 7.21 -3.74 -12.80
CA GLN A 55 7.00 -3.11 -11.49
C GLN A 55 5.77 -2.19 -11.39
N GLU A 56 5.22 -1.71 -12.51
CA GLU A 56 4.07 -0.78 -12.50
C GLU A 56 2.74 -1.41 -12.96
N LEU A 57 2.75 -2.65 -13.45
CA LEU A 57 1.56 -3.32 -13.99
C LEU A 57 0.88 -4.32 -13.03
N VAL A 58 1.19 -4.30 -11.72
CA VAL A 58 0.65 -5.26 -10.74
C VAL A 58 -0.17 -4.64 -9.59
N LYS A 59 -0.14 -3.32 -9.34
CA LYS A 59 -0.67 -2.79 -8.06
C LYS A 59 -2.13 -2.29 -8.05
N GLU A 60 -2.96 -2.58 -9.05
CA GLU A 60 -4.40 -2.25 -8.95
C GLU A 60 -5.19 -3.21 -8.05
N ASP A 61 -4.72 -4.46 -7.86
CA ASP A 61 -5.39 -5.46 -7.02
C ASP A 61 -4.71 -5.70 -5.66
N SER A 62 -3.56 -5.06 -5.39
CA SER A 62 -2.89 -5.22 -4.10
C SER A 62 -3.65 -4.46 -3.00
N SER A 63 -3.99 -5.16 -1.92
CA SER A 63 -4.61 -4.58 -0.74
C SER A 63 -3.77 -4.83 0.50
N TYR A 64 -3.84 -3.90 1.43
CA TYR A 64 -3.21 -4.00 2.74
C TYR A 64 -4.26 -4.32 3.78
N LYS A 65 -3.89 -5.11 4.78
CA LYS A 65 -4.70 -5.31 5.97
C LYS A 65 -4.27 -4.31 7.04
N SER A 66 -5.23 -3.69 7.69
CA SER A 66 -4.96 -2.83 8.84
C SER A 66 -5.99 -3.02 9.94
N TYR A 67 -5.53 -3.18 11.18
CA TYR A 67 -6.32 -3.23 12.38
C TYR A 67 -6.19 -1.87 13.05
N LEU A 68 -7.11 -0.99 12.70
CA LEU A 68 -7.19 0.36 13.22
C LEU A 68 -7.71 0.31 14.66
N MET A 69 -6.91 0.75 15.62
CA MET A 69 -7.29 0.89 17.04
C MET A 69 -6.98 2.32 17.51
N GLY A 70 -7.70 2.82 18.51
CA GLY A 70 -7.47 4.18 19.04
C GLY A 70 -7.78 5.27 18.00
N ALA A 71 -8.95 5.14 17.37
CA ALA A 71 -9.35 5.96 16.24
C ALA A 71 -10.71 6.64 16.49
N THR A 72 -10.88 7.28 17.65
CA THR A 72 -12.13 7.96 18.03
C THR A 72 -12.55 9.05 17.05
N GLN A 73 -11.57 9.66 16.36
CA GLN A 73 -11.76 10.77 15.44
C GLN A 73 -11.87 10.35 13.97
N ILE A 74 -11.71 9.06 13.66
CA ILE A 74 -11.82 8.52 12.30
C ILE A 74 -13.18 7.87 12.15
N THR A 75 -13.99 8.37 11.22
CA THR A 75 -15.33 7.85 10.97
C THR A 75 -15.33 6.80 9.86
N ASP A 76 -16.30 5.89 9.90
CA ASP A 76 -16.48 4.87 8.85
C ASP A 76 -16.73 5.52 7.48
N ALA A 77 -17.42 6.67 7.46
CA ALA A 77 -17.69 7.42 6.23
C ALA A 77 -16.41 7.95 5.56
N GLU A 78 -15.40 8.36 6.33
CA GLU A 78 -14.11 8.79 5.79
C GLU A 78 -13.31 7.63 5.21
N LEU A 79 -13.37 6.46 5.85
CA LEU A 79 -12.73 5.25 5.33
C LEU A 79 -13.39 4.82 4.02
N ILE A 80 -14.72 4.79 3.97
CA ILE A 80 -15.50 4.43 2.77
C ILE A 80 -15.25 5.42 1.64
N ALA A 81 -15.09 6.72 1.93
CA ALA A 81 -14.78 7.74 0.93
C ALA A 81 -13.40 7.56 0.27
N LEU A 82 -12.52 6.75 0.88
CA LEU A 82 -11.23 6.33 0.32
C LEU A 82 -11.28 4.91 -0.25
N ASP A 83 -12.48 4.36 -0.52
CA ASP A 83 -12.67 2.99 -1.00
C ASP A 83 -12.08 1.91 -0.06
N ILE A 84 -11.89 2.23 1.23
CA ILE A 84 -11.41 1.27 2.23
C ILE A 84 -12.59 0.41 2.69
N SER A 85 -12.42 -0.91 2.61
CA SER A 85 -13.44 -1.86 3.07
C SER A 85 -13.29 -2.13 4.56
N ILE A 86 -14.39 -2.05 5.30
CA ILE A 86 -14.45 -2.38 6.73
C ILE A 86 -14.90 -3.83 6.86
N GLU A 87 -13.95 -4.74 7.06
CA GLU A 87 -14.21 -6.18 7.21
C GLU A 87 -14.91 -6.49 8.54
N LYS A 88 -14.55 -5.76 9.59
CA LYS A 88 -15.16 -5.94 10.91
C LYS A 88 -15.05 -4.68 11.75
N VAL A 89 -16.15 -4.31 12.40
CA VAL A 89 -16.18 -3.33 13.48
C VAL A 89 -16.10 -4.09 14.80
N GLU A 90 -15.04 -3.87 15.58
CA GLU A 90 -14.87 -4.47 16.92
C GLU A 90 -15.43 -3.52 18.00
N SER A 91 -15.31 -2.21 17.80
CA SER A 91 -15.88 -1.15 18.63
C SER A 91 -15.99 0.16 17.84
N SER A 92 -16.48 1.23 18.46
CA SER A 92 -16.48 2.58 17.86
C SER A 92 -15.07 3.11 17.53
N GLU A 93 -14.03 2.53 18.12
CA GLU A 93 -12.64 2.99 18.02
C GLU A 93 -11.73 1.96 17.34
N SER A 94 -12.26 0.76 17.05
CA SER A 94 -11.48 -0.37 16.54
C SER A 94 -12.14 -1.06 15.34
N ARG A 95 -11.43 -1.13 14.20
CA ARG A 95 -11.90 -1.72 12.94
C ARG A 95 -10.81 -2.53 12.24
N LYS A 96 -11.19 -3.63 11.60
CA LYS A 96 -10.34 -4.38 10.66
C LYS A 96 -10.67 -3.94 9.24
N LEU A 97 -9.64 -3.56 8.50
CA LEU A 97 -9.75 -2.84 7.24
C LEU A 97 -8.98 -3.56 6.13
N LEU A 98 -9.52 -3.51 4.92
CA LEU A 98 -8.78 -3.72 3.68
C LEU A 98 -8.58 -2.37 3.00
N VAL A 99 -7.33 -1.96 2.89
CA VAL A 99 -6.90 -0.68 2.32
C VAL A 99 -6.36 -0.94 0.91
N PRO A 100 -7.03 -0.47 -0.15
CA PRO A 100 -6.49 -0.57 -1.50
C PRO A 100 -5.15 0.17 -1.61
N ALA A 101 -4.23 -0.34 -2.43
CA ALA A 101 -2.96 0.34 -2.66
C ALA A 101 -3.13 1.76 -3.22
N SER A 102 -4.16 2.00 -4.04
CA SER A 102 -4.53 3.32 -4.55
C SER A 102 -4.86 4.33 -3.45
N SER A 103 -5.32 3.86 -2.28
CA SER A 103 -5.75 4.69 -1.16
C SER A 103 -4.76 4.71 0.00
N LEU A 104 -3.63 4.00 -0.12
CA LEU A 104 -2.66 3.82 0.96
C LEU A 104 -2.17 5.16 1.53
N GLU A 105 -1.70 6.07 0.69
CA GLU A 105 -1.15 7.35 1.16
C GLU A 105 -2.21 8.28 1.75
N SER A 106 -3.44 8.26 1.21
CA SER A 106 -4.57 8.97 1.80
C SER A 106 -4.95 8.39 3.16
N TYR A 107 -4.96 7.06 3.30
CA TYR A 107 -5.21 6.40 4.57
C TYR A 107 -4.13 6.75 5.61
N LYS A 108 -2.85 6.65 5.25
CA LYS A 108 -1.73 7.05 6.11
C LYS A 108 -1.85 8.51 6.57
N THR A 109 -2.35 9.39 5.71
CA THR A 109 -2.63 10.80 6.06
C THR A 109 -3.69 10.91 7.15
N ILE A 110 -4.81 10.19 7.04
CA ILE A 110 -5.84 10.13 8.07
C ILE A 110 -5.24 9.60 9.40
N ILE A 111 -4.41 8.56 9.35
CA ILE A 111 -3.76 8.02 10.56
C ILE A 111 -2.88 9.08 11.23
N ARG A 112 -2.00 9.76 10.49
CA ARG A 112 -1.14 10.82 11.05
C ARG A 112 -1.96 11.91 11.76
N GLU A 113 -3.02 12.36 11.10
CA GLU A 113 -3.84 13.48 11.58
C GLU A 113 -4.72 13.07 12.77
N LYS A 114 -5.35 11.89 12.70
CA LYS A 114 -6.54 11.57 13.50
C LYS A 114 -6.42 10.33 14.38
N LEU A 115 -5.34 9.56 14.29
CA LEU A 115 -5.07 8.55 15.30
C LEU A 115 -4.97 9.22 16.67
N ASP A 116 -5.47 8.57 17.71
CA ASP A 116 -5.38 9.09 19.07
C ASP A 116 -3.95 8.96 19.60
N ASN A 117 -3.56 9.88 20.49
CA ASN A 117 -2.24 9.85 21.10
C ASN A 117 -2.06 8.58 21.95
N GLY A 118 -0.88 7.98 21.90
CA GLY A 118 -0.56 6.74 22.61
C GLY A 118 -0.93 5.46 21.84
N PHE A 119 -1.35 5.58 20.58
CA PHE A 119 -1.65 4.44 19.71
C PHE A 119 -0.70 4.38 18.52
N TRP A 120 -0.72 3.25 17.84
CA TRP A 120 -0.09 3.09 16.52
C TRP A 120 -1.06 2.39 15.57
N ASN A 121 -0.78 2.48 14.28
CA ASN A 121 -1.44 1.68 13.27
C ASN A 121 -0.40 0.93 12.44
N ASP A 122 -0.63 -0.36 12.26
CA ASP A 122 0.09 -1.21 11.33
C ASP A 122 -0.72 -1.46 10.06
N ILE A 123 -0.04 -1.45 8.93
CA ILE A 123 -0.60 -1.57 7.58
C ILE A 123 0.22 -2.64 6.86
N VAL A 124 -0.35 -3.84 6.77
CA VAL A 124 0.38 -5.07 6.43
C VAL A 124 -0.02 -5.52 5.02
N GLY A 125 0.94 -5.48 4.10
CA GLY A 125 0.82 -5.98 2.73
C GLY A 125 1.82 -7.11 2.46
N GLU A 126 1.67 -7.77 1.31
CA GLU A 126 2.56 -8.87 0.91
C GLU A 126 3.98 -8.40 0.56
N ASP A 127 4.12 -7.17 0.07
CA ASP A 127 5.41 -6.59 -0.32
C ASP A 127 5.96 -5.59 0.71
N HIS A 128 5.08 -4.91 1.44
CA HIS A 128 5.47 -3.83 2.35
C HIS A 128 4.61 -3.87 3.61
N ILE A 129 5.24 -3.57 4.75
CA ILE A 129 4.56 -3.37 6.03
C ILE A 129 4.93 -1.98 6.53
N TYR A 130 3.93 -1.19 6.88
CA TYR A 130 4.12 0.15 7.43
C TYR A 130 3.63 0.23 8.88
N PHE A 131 4.32 1.02 9.68
CA PHE A 131 3.94 1.36 11.04
C PHE A 131 3.90 2.87 11.19
N ILE A 132 2.79 3.40 11.72
CA ILE A 132 2.63 4.80 12.09
C ILE A 132 2.33 4.86 13.58
N PHE A 133 3.30 5.33 14.36
CA PHE A 133 3.20 5.51 15.80
C PHE A 133 2.83 6.96 16.09
N LYS A 134 1.82 7.18 16.94
CA LYS A 134 1.51 8.49 17.52
C LYS A 134 1.72 8.43 19.02
N MET A 135 2.80 9.05 19.46
CA MET A 135 3.23 9.05 20.86
C MET A 135 2.22 9.82 21.74
N THR A 136 2.35 9.68 23.06
CA THR A 136 1.41 10.31 24.01
C THR A 136 1.45 11.84 23.97
N ASP A 137 2.58 12.42 23.60
CA ASP A 137 2.77 13.86 23.38
C ASP A 137 2.34 14.32 21.97
N GLY A 138 1.92 13.40 21.10
CA GLY A 138 1.51 13.67 19.73
C GLY A 138 2.65 13.62 18.71
N GLU A 139 3.89 13.32 19.11
CA GLU A 139 4.98 13.05 18.16
C GLU A 139 4.59 11.87 17.24
N ILE A 140 4.87 12.00 15.95
CA ILE A 140 4.60 10.95 14.97
C ILE A 140 5.93 10.33 14.54
N LYS A 141 6.00 9.00 14.58
CA LYS A 141 7.11 8.22 14.00
C LYS A 141 6.56 7.22 12.99
N GLU A 142 7.12 7.20 11.80
CA GLU A 142 6.64 6.38 10.69
C GLU A 142 7.78 5.56 10.11
N TYR A 143 7.53 4.28 9.90
CA TYR A 143 8.50 3.34 9.35
C TYR A 143 7.84 2.45 8.30
N GLU A 144 8.54 2.23 7.19
CA GLU A 144 8.40 1.01 6.42
C GLU A 144 9.29 -0.05 7.06
N TYR A 145 8.75 -1.24 7.32
CA TYR A 145 9.48 -2.33 7.94
C TYR A 145 10.68 -2.77 7.09
N LYS A 146 11.86 -2.75 7.71
CA LYS A 146 13.10 -3.31 7.17
C LYS A 146 13.87 -3.94 8.32
N GLU A 147 14.71 -4.92 8.03
CA GLU A 147 15.50 -5.58 9.08
C GLU A 147 16.39 -4.58 9.85
N GLU A 148 16.86 -3.53 9.19
CA GLU A 148 17.67 -2.45 9.79
C GLU A 148 16.95 -1.63 10.86
N ASN A 149 15.62 -1.48 10.76
CA ASN A 149 14.82 -0.71 11.71
C ASN A 149 13.93 -1.59 12.62
N ARG A 150 14.01 -2.92 12.48
CA ARG A 150 13.22 -3.90 13.27
C ARG A 150 13.28 -3.64 14.77
N LEU A 151 14.49 -3.40 15.32
CA LEU A 151 14.65 -3.22 16.76
C LEU A 151 13.95 -1.95 17.27
N GLU A 152 14.01 -0.86 16.51
CA GLU A 152 13.36 0.40 16.86
C GLU A 152 11.84 0.25 16.85
N ILE A 153 11.30 -0.39 15.81
CA ILE A 153 9.85 -0.71 15.72
C ILE A 153 9.43 -1.61 16.89
N ALA A 154 10.19 -2.66 17.20
CA ALA A 154 9.91 -3.56 18.31
C ALA A 154 9.88 -2.85 19.67
N GLN A 155 10.79 -1.89 19.89
CA GLN A 155 10.81 -1.05 21.09
C GLN A 155 9.56 -0.18 21.20
N LEU A 156 9.13 0.44 20.10
CA LEU A 156 7.92 1.26 20.08
C LEU A 156 6.66 0.40 20.34
N CYS A 157 6.56 -0.78 19.74
CA CYS A 157 5.48 -1.73 20.02
C CYS A 157 5.46 -2.17 21.49
N SER A 158 6.63 -2.51 22.05
CA SER A 158 6.75 -2.89 23.46
C SER A 158 6.35 -1.75 24.40
N GLN A 159 6.81 -0.53 24.11
CA GLN A 159 6.49 0.67 24.88
C GLN A 159 4.99 0.97 24.90
N LEU A 160 4.31 0.92 23.75
CA LEU A 160 2.90 1.29 23.66
C LEU A 160 1.96 0.16 24.11
N ASN A 161 2.31 -1.10 23.86
CA ASN A 161 1.46 -2.24 24.26
C ASN A 161 1.73 -2.73 25.69
N GLY A 162 2.85 -2.31 26.31
CA GLY A 162 3.28 -2.80 27.62
C GLY A 162 3.81 -4.24 27.60
N ASP A 163 4.07 -4.79 26.43
CA ASP A 163 4.62 -6.14 26.25
C ASP A 163 6.15 -6.16 26.47
N PRO A 164 6.74 -7.27 26.94
CA PRO A 164 8.19 -7.42 27.00
C PRO A 164 8.86 -7.30 25.61
N LEU A 165 10.06 -6.72 25.55
CA LEU A 165 10.78 -6.52 24.29
C LEU A 165 11.12 -7.86 23.61
N GLU A 166 11.35 -8.93 24.37
CA GLU A 166 11.59 -10.27 23.86
C GLU A 166 10.42 -10.80 23.02
N LYS A 167 9.20 -10.36 23.32
CA LYS A 167 8.00 -10.68 22.55
C LYS A 167 7.96 -9.89 21.24
N THR A 168 8.20 -8.58 21.28
CA THR A 168 8.03 -7.70 20.12
C THR A 168 9.22 -7.71 19.14
N THR A 169 10.39 -8.17 19.58
CA THR A 169 11.59 -8.34 18.72
C THR A 169 11.39 -9.37 17.61
N GLN A 170 10.50 -10.33 17.79
CA GLN A 170 10.00 -11.23 16.74
C GLN A 170 8.79 -10.59 16.05
N LEU A 171 9.01 -9.45 15.38
CA LEU A 171 7.93 -8.55 14.97
C LEU A 171 6.92 -9.20 14.01
N LEU A 172 7.38 -10.06 13.10
CA LEU A 172 6.49 -10.73 12.15
C LEU A 172 5.65 -11.81 12.85
N GLU A 173 6.24 -12.58 13.76
CA GLU A 173 5.51 -13.51 14.63
C GLU A 173 4.50 -12.77 15.49
N TYR A 174 4.90 -11.65 16.08
CA TYR A 174 4.06 -10.77 16.88
C TYR A 174 2.85 -10.26 16.11
N LEU A 175 3.03 -9.79 14.87
CA LEU A 175 1.91 -9.44 13.99
C LEU A 175 1.01 -10.65 13.69
N ALA A 176 1.60 -11.82 13.44
CA ALA A 176 0.86 -13.04 13.11
C ALA A 176 0.06 -13.63 14.28
N GLU A 177 0.31 -13.22 15.53
CA GLU A 177 -0.57 -13.54 16.68
C GLU A 177 -2.00 -13.01 16.46
N ASN A 178 -2.14 -11.91 15.71
CA ASN A 178 -3.44 -11.46 15.22
C ASN A 178 -3.84 -12.28 14.00
N ALA A 179 -4.85 -13.14 14.17
CA ALA A 179 -5.39 -13.99 13.11
C ALA A 179 -5.82 -13.22 11.84
N PHE A 180 -6.08 -11.92 11.94
CA PHE A 180 -6.38 -11.08 10.77
C PHE A 180 -5.19 -10.94 9.81
N TYR A 181 -3.94 -11.05 10.31
CA TYR A 181 -2.73 -10.84 9.54
C TYR A 181 -1.97 -12.11 9.15
N THR A 182 -2.35 -13.27 9.70
CA THR A 182 -1.55 -14.49 9.59
C THR A 182 -1.20 -14.86 8.15
N ASP A 183 -2.17 -14.77 7.23
CA ASP A 183 -1.98 -15.06 5.80
C ASP A 183 -1.03 -14.07 5.11
N VAL A 184 -1.25 -12.76 5.28
CA VAL A 184 -0.45 -11.72 4.63
C VAL A 184 0.99 -11.72 5.16
N VAL A 185 1.20 -11.97 6.45
CA VAL A 185 2.55 -12.10 7.03
C VAL A 185 3.28 -13.33 6.50
N VAL A 186 2.57 -14.47 6.34
CA VAL A 186 3.16 -15.67 5.72
C VAL A 186 3.59 -15.40 4.29
N ASN A 187 2.81 -14.66 3.51
CA ASN A 187 3.17 -14.29 2.15
C ASN A 187 4.34 -13.30 2.13
N PHE A 188 4.34 -12.31 3.01
CA PHE A 188 5.44 -11.36 3.15
C PHE A 188 6.79 -12.05 3.40
N LYS A 189 6.84 -13.03 4.32
CA LYS A 189 8.07 -13.80 4.60
C LYS A 189 8.56 -14.57 3.37
N LYS A 190 7.65 -15.20 2.63
CA LYS A 190 8.01 -15.94 1.39
C LYS A 190 8.61 -15.01 0.34
N THR A 191 8.00 -13.84 0.12
CA THR A 191 8.48 -12.85 -0.86
C THR A 191 9.88 -12.33 -0.50
N HIS A 192 10.15 -12.15 0.79
CA HIS A 192 11.42 -11.58 1.27
C HIS A 192 12.47 -12.61 1.67
N SER A 193 12.21 -13.92 1.47
CA SER A 193 13.10 -15.02 1.87
C SER A 193 13.51 -14.98 3.36
N LEU A 194 12.55 -14.61 4.22
CA LEU A 194 12.69 -14.51 5.68
C LEU A 194 12.12 -15.74 6.40
#